data_AF-F8CM73-F1
#
_entry.id   AF-F8CM73-F1
#
_cell.length_a   1.000
_cell.length_b   1.000
_cell.length_c   1.000
_cell.angle_alpha   90.00
_cell.angle_beta   90.00
_cell.angle_gamma   90.00
#
_symmetry.space_group_name_H-M   'P 1'
#
loop_
_entity.id
_entity.type
_entity.pdbx_description
1 polymer ?
#
loop_
_entity_poly.entity_id
_entity_poly.type
_entity_poly.pdbx_seq_one_letter_code
_entity_poly.pdbx_strand_id
1 'polypeptide(L)'
;MSIKLTGRLMAAALLSLTAAGCQGEESQPEADALTNQEAPVKQQCVESFAGITSCATGDAKLARTEKGLEVTGLAKATNDGVSSTFAAATQWEQQAVFQDLAKAGQGFALAARDGDQVVSSIEVGIGSEPGRVTFRPQFTGTPGGSNYSVYVYSGGHLQARHINRGLWFPLDASWYDIHIRFTPIHTGFRNHTAFGANDPISSGACVWAFRSATPGAFTFNFDGRQVSGDYVEFVEEVGDGHYPYTSFTGIDMTAAATALTVQGESIVRGK
;
A
#
# COMPACT_ATOMS: atom_id res chain seq x y z
N MET A 1 64.67 23.41 -30.51
CA MET A 1 63.90 22.91 -31.68
C MET A 1 62.49 23.49 -31.58
N SER A 2 62.05 24.16 -32.63
CA SER A 2 60.75 24.81 -32.76
C SER A 2 59.73 23.84 -33.37
N ILE A 3 58.43 24.16 -33.19
CA ILE A 3 57.21 23.90 -34.01
C ILE A 3 56.03 23.63 -33.05
N LYS A 4 55.29 24.67 -32.63
CA LYS A 4 54.07 25.31 -33.23
C LYS A 4 52.78 24.51 -32.93
N LEU A 5 51.94 25.01 -32.00
CA LEU A 5 50.72 25.86 -32.19
C LEU A 5 49.58 25.09 -32.88
N THR A 6 48.36 24.99 -32.34
CA THR A 6 47.26 25.98 -32.36
C THR A 6 46.02 25.27 -31.74
N GLY A 7 45.04 25.81 -31.02
CA GLY A 7 44.72 27.13 -30.50
C GLY A 7 43.29 27.12 -29.89
N ARG A 8 43.11 27.98 -28.87
CA ARG A 8 41.95 28.82 -28.43
C ARG A 8 40.55 28.18 -28.27
N LEU A 9 39.79 28.28 -27.18
CA LEU A 9 39.55 29.23 -26.05
C LEU A 9 38.17 29.92 -26.14
N MET A 10 37.43 29.84 -25.02
CA MET A 10 36.56 30.87 -24.39
C MET A 10 35.23 31.20 -25.11
N ALA A 11 34.15 31.64 -24.45
CA ALA A 11 33.76 31.79 -23.04
C ALA A 11 32.28 32.19 -23.01
N ALA A 12 31.65 32.00 -21.85
CA ALA A 12 30.35 32.53 -21.50
C ALA A 12 30.37 34.06 -21.29
N ALA A 13 29.28 34.73 -21.64
CA ALA A 13 28.81 35.96 -21.01
C ALA A 13 27.41 36.31 -21.53
N LEU A 14 26.43 36.51 -20.65
CA LEU A 14 25.31 37.41 -20.93
C LEU A 14 24.95 38.17 -19.64
N LEU A 15 25.18 39.48 -19.67
CA LEU A 15 24.64 40.48 -18.77
C LEU A 15 23.45 41.17 -19.46
N SER A 16 22.46 41.49 -18.63
CA SER A 16 21.25 42.29 -18.82
C SER A 16 21.43 43.66 -19.48
N LEU A 17 20.38 44.20 -20.14
CA LEU A 17 19.72 45.49 -19.84
C LEU A 17 18.59 45.87 -20.85
N THR A 18 17.40 46.09 -20.29
CA THR A 18 16.32 47.08 -20.55
C THR A 18 16.07 47.77 -21.91
N ALA A 19 14.81 47.64 -22.35
CA ALA A 19 13.82 48.68 -22.72
C ALA A 19 14.06 49.67 -23.89
N ALA A 20 13.18 49.63 -24.90
CA ALA A 20 12.36 50.75 -25.44
C ALA A 20 11.58 50.26 -26.69
N GLY A 21 10.33 50.70 -26.84
CA GLY A 21 9.38 50.16 -27.81
C GLY A 21 9.52 50.64 -29.25
N CYS A 22 8.72 50.01 -30.14
CA CYS A 22 8.06 50.60 -31.31
C CYS A 22 7.10 49.58 -31.92
N GLN A 23 5.90 50.04 -32.28
CA GLN A 23 4.86 49.34 -33.04
C GLN A 23 5.36 48.90 -34.43
N GLY A 24 4.84 47.78 -34.93
CA GLY A 24 4.92 47.40 -36.34
C GLY A 24 4.39 45.98 -36.61
N GLU A 25 3.54 45.87 -37.62
CA GLU A 25 2.73 44.75 -38.11
C GLU A 25 3.31 43.32 -38.19
N GLU A 26 2.35 42.39 -38.24
CA GLU A 26 2.35 40.94 -38.51
C GLU A 26 3.53 40.31 -39.27
N SER A 27 3.99 39.17 -38.75
CA SER A 27 4.33 37.99 -39.57
C SER A 27 4.13 36.73 -38.74
N GLN A 28 3.20 35.85 -39.12
CA GLN A 28 3.20 34.46 -38.66
C GLN A 28 4.46 33.75 -39.18
N PRO A 29 4.98 32.79 -38.41
CA PRO A 29 5.35 31.51 -38.97
C PRO A 29 4.64 30.36 -38.25
N GLU A 30 4.29 29.37 -39.07
CA GLU A 30 3.74 28.08 -38.69
C GLU A 30 4.61 27.27 -37.72
N ALA A 31 3.88 26.48 -36.92
CA ALA A 31 4.15 25.11 -36.53
C ALA A 31 5.21 24.78 -35.45
N ASP A 32 4.72 23.95 -34.55
CA ASP A 32 5.41 22.92 -33.77
C ASP A 32 6.32 23.34 -32.61
N ALA A 33 5.70 23.40 -31.44
CA ALA A 33 5.89 22.36 -30.41
C ALA A 33 5.09 22.71 -29.16
N LEU A 34 3.76 22.59 -29.24
CA LEU A 34 2.97 22.46 -28.02
C LEU A 34 3.26 21.07 -27.47
N THR A 35 4.15 21.07 -26.48
CA THR A 35 4.40 19.99 -25.54
C THR A 35 3.12 19.20 -25.28
N ASN A 36 3.12 17.93 -25.68
CA ASN A 36 2.27 16.90 -25.09
C ASN A 36 2.61 16.83 -23.60
N GLN A 37 2.09 17.77 -22.82
CA GLN A 37 1.82 17.51 -21.42
C GLN A 37 0.65 16.54 -21.42
N GLU A 38 0.95 15.27 -21.18
CA GLU A 38 -0.04 14.34 -20.66
C GLU A 38 -0.70 15.02 -19.47
N ALA A 39 -1.94 15.48 -19.67
CA ALA A 39 -2.78 15.90 -18.58
C ALA A 39 -2.88 14.71 -17.62
N PRO A 40 -2.67 14.88 -16.30
CA PRO A 40 -2.92 13.80 -15.37
C PRO A 40 -4.38 13.38 -15.57
N VAL A 41 -4.60 12.08 -15.80
CA VAL A 41 -5.92 11.46 -15.74
C VAL A 41 -6.59 12.05 -14.50
N LYS A 42 -7.71 12.75 -14.66
CA LYS A 42 -8.48 13.29 -13.51
C LYS A 42 -8.70 12.12 -12.57
N GLN A 43 -7.94 12.05 -11.47
CA GLN A 43 -8.09 10.99 -10.49
C GLN A 43 -9.53 11.05 -10.02
N GLN A 44 -10.25 9.96 -10.27
CA GLN A 44 -11.64 9.86 -9.87
C GLN A 44 -11.65 9.64 -8.36
N CYS A 45 -11.84 10.72 -7.60
CA CYS A 45 -11.89 10.70 -6.15
C CYS A 45 -13.34 10.78 -5.64
N VAL A 46 -13.63 10.07 -4.56
CA VAL A 46 -14.93 10.08 -3.89
C VAL A 46 -14.76 10.12 -2.38
N GLU A 47 -15.48 11.00 -1.70
CA GLU A 47 -15.51 11.07 -0.22
C GLU A 47 -16.43 10.01 0.40
N SER A 48 -15.89 8.83 0.69
CA SER A 48 -16.67 7.73 1.27
C SER A 48 -16.45 7.61 2.78
N PHE A 49 -17.24 6.74 3.43
CA PHE A 49 -17.02 6.28 4.81
C PHE A 49 -16.61 7.35 5.85
N ALA A 50 -17.34 8.46 5.90
CA ALA A 50 -17.20 9.53 6.88
C ALA A 50 -15.75 10.00 7.15
N GLY A 51 -15.21 10.80 6.23
CA GLY A 51 -13.90 11.45 6.38
C GLY A 51 -12.76 10.72 5.70
N ILE A 52 -13.07 9.80 4.79
CA ILE A 52 -12.09 9.10 3.96
C ILE A 52 -12.31 9.46 2.49
N THR A 53 -11.28 9.98 1.85
CA THR A 53 -11.29 10.29 0.42
C THR A 53 -10.59 9.18 -0.33
N SER A 54 -11.34 8.47 -1.17
CA SER A 54 -10.84 7.34 -1.95
C SER A 54 -10.67 7.75 -3.41
N CYS A 55 -9.48 7.57 -3.97
CA CYS A 55 -9.14 7.90 -5.35
C CYS A 55 -8.73 6.65 -6.12
N ALA A 56 -9.18 6.52 -7.38
CA ALA A 56 -8.71 5.45 -8.25
C ALA A 56 -7.20 5.57 -8.49
N THR A 57 -6.50 4.44 -8.57
CA THR A 57 -5.08 4.37 -8.97
C THR A 57 -4.91 3.50 -10.21
N GLY A 58 -3.90 3.81 -11.02
CA GLY A 58 -3.63 3.07 -12.27
C GLY A 58 -4.78 3.19 -13.26
N ASP A 59 -5.16 2.06 -13.85
CA ASP A 59 -6.27 1.96 -14.81
C ASP A 59 -7.63 1.73 -14.13
N ALA A 60 -7.66 1.73 -12.79
CA ALA A 60 -8.87 1.45 -12.04
C ALA A 60 -9.92 2.55 -12.15
N LYS A 61 -11.17 2.20 -11.85
CA LYS A 61 -12.31 3.11 -11.81
C LYS A 61 -13.10 2.93 -10.54
N LEU A 62 -13.63 4.02 -10.01
CA LEU A 62 -14.44 4.03 -8.80
C LEU A 62 -15.91 4.29 -9.12
N ALA A 63 -16.81 3.59 -8.43
CA ALA A 63 -18.24 3.89 -8.49
C ALA A 63 -18.86 3.70 -7.11
N ARG A 64 -19.65 4.68 -6.65
CA ARG A 64 -20.48 4.45 -5.47
C ARG A 64 -21.70 3.64 -5.85
N THR A 65 -21.99 2.64 -5.03
CA THR A 65 -23.15 1.77 -5.15
C THR A 65 -23.86 1.69 -3.80
N GLU A 66 -25.04 1.07 -3.78
CA GLU A 66 -25.75 0.77 -2.53
C GLU A 66 -24.97 -0.19 -1.61
N LYS A 67 -24.05 -0.99 -2.18
CA LYS A 67 -23.24 -1.97 -1.43
C LYS A 67 -21.92 -1.39 -0.90
N GLY A 68 -21.57 -0.17 -1.28
CA GLY A 68 -20.29 0.47 -0.97
C GLY A 68 -19.58 1.02 -2.20
N LEU A 69 -18.26 1.13 -2.12
CA LEU A 69 -17.41 1.65 -3.18
C LEU A 69 -16.91 0.51 -4.07
N GLU A 70 -17.39 0.46 -5.31
CA GLU A 70 -16.94 -0.49 -6.32
C GLU A 70 -15.67 0.01 -7.02
N VAL A 71 -14.69 -0.87 -7.15
CA VAL A 71 -13.43 -0.67 -7.84
C VAL A 71 -13.33 -1.70 -8.97
N THR A 72 -13.21 -1.22 -10.20
CA THR A 72 -13.08 -2.05 -11.41
C THR A 72 -11.81 -1.69 -12.17
N GLY A 73 -11.43 -2.49 -13.17
CA GLY A 73 -10.20 -2.27 -13.93
C GLY A 73 -8.93 -2.74 -13.20
N LEU A 74 -9.07 -3.73 -12.32
CA LEU A 74 -8.00 -4.26 -11.46
C LEU A 74 -7.15 -5.32 -12.17
N ALA A 75 -6.46 -4.94 -13.25
CA ALA A 75 -5.67 -5.90 -14.03
C ALA A 75 -4.31 -6.20 -13.39
N LYS A 76 -3.71 -5.21 -12.71
CA LYS A 76 -2.34 -5.25 -12.19
C LYS A 76 -2.31 -4.95 -10.69
N ALA A 77 -1.90 -5.93 -9.90
CA ALA A 77 -1.72 -5.78 -8.45
C ALA A 77 -0.65 -4.75 -8.07
N THR A 78 0.17 -4.28 -9.00
CA THR A 78 1.22 -3.29 -8.76
C THR A 78 0.73 -1.84 -8.72
N ASN A 79 -0.40 -1.52 -9.35
CA ASN A 79 -0.80 -0.12 -9.53
C ASN A 79 -2.32 0.10 -9.70
N ASP A 80 -3.08 -0.90 -10.12
CA ASP A 80 -4.53 -0.74 -10.31
C ASP A 80 -5.25 -0.96 -8.97
N GLY A 81 -6.01 0.04 -8.52
CA GLY A 81 -6.54 0.01 -7.16
C GLY A 81 -7.27 1.26 -6.71
N VAL A 82 -7.26 1.43 -5.40
CA VAL A 82 -7.83 2.56 -4.68
C VAL A 82 -6.84 3.05 -3.62
N SER A 83 -6.66 4.37 -3.55
CA SER A 83 -5.92 5.03 -2.47
C SER A 83 -6.93 5.74 -1.57
N SER A 84 -6.98 5.35 -0.30
CA SER A 84 -7.80 5.98 0.72
C SER A 84 -6.96 6.93 1.56
N THR A 85 -7.38 8.18 1.63
CA THR A 85 -6.69 9.26 2.36
C THR A 85 -7.60 9.83 3.43
N PHE A 86 -7.01 10.20 4.57
CA PHE A 86 -7.73 10.70 5.73
C PHE A 86 -6.82 11.55 6.62
N ALA A 87 -7.44 12.26 7.58
CA ALA A 87 -6.69 12.92 8.64
C ALA A 87 -5.90 11.89 9.46
N ALA A 88 -4.75 12.28 10.01
CA ALA A 88 -3.84 11.42 10.77
C ALA A 88 -4.59 10.41 11.66
N ALA A 89 -4.27 9.13 11.48
CA ALA A 89 -4.90 7.99 12.14
C ALA A 89 -3.85 7.10 12.83
N THR A 90 -4.28 6.38 13.85
CA THR A 90 -3.48 5.37 14.57
C THR A 90 -3.92 3.95 14.26
N GLN A 91 -5.15 3.79 13.75
CA GLN A 91 -5.71 2.52 13.30
C GLN A 91 -6.65 2.77 12.11
N TRP A 92 -6.68 1.81 11.21
CA TRP A 92 -7.54 1.74 10.04
C TRP A 92 -8.08 0.32 9.89
N GLU A 93 -9.33 0.20 9.49
CA GLU A 93 -9.97 -1.06 9.18
C GLU A 93 -10.80 -0.93 7.90
N GLN A 94 -10.81 -1.99 7.11
CA GLN A 94 -11.60 -2.11 5.90
C GLN A 94 -12.26 -3.48 5.82
N GLN A 95 -13.49 -3.47 5.35
CA GLN A 95 -14.21 -4.65 4.91
C GLN A 95 -14.39 -4.59 3.40
N ALA A 96 -13.85 -5.58 2.68
CA ALA A 96 -13.93 -5.61 1.23
C ALA A 96 -14.27 -7.00 0.69
N VAL A 97 -14.99 -7.03 -0.43
CA VAL A 97 -15.36 -8.25 -1.14
C VAL A 97 -14.73 -8.25 -2.51
N PHE A 98 -13.89 -9.24 -2.80
CA PHE A 98 -13.32 -9.44 -4.12
C PHE A 98 -14.27 -10.23 -5.02
N GLN A 99 -14.36 -9.81 -6.28
CA GLN A 99 -14.92 -10.60 -7.35
C GLN A 99 -13.77 -11.34 -8.04
N ASP A 100 -13.79 -12.67 -7.94
CA ASP A 100 -12.85 -13.58 -8.61
C ASP A 100 -11.36 -13.35 -8.32
N LEU A 101 -11.00 -13.35 -7.03
CA LEU A 101 -9.62 -13.43 -6.53
C LEU A 101 -9.28 -14.88 -6.16
N ALA A 102 -8.95 -15.73 -7.13
CA ALA A 102 -8.72 -17.15 -6.86
C ALA A 102 -7.75 -17.83 -7.84
N LYS A 103 -7.13 -17.08 -8.75
CA LYS A 103 -6.21 -17.63 -9.76
C LYS A 103 -4.77 -17.38 -9.37
N ALA A 104 -3.91 -18.35 -9.66
CA ALA A 104 -2.47 -18.18 -9.51
C ALA A 104 -1.99 -16.91 -10.24
N GLY A 105 -1.12 -16.14 -9.58
CA GLY A 105 -0.62 -14.87 -10.10
C GLY A 105 -1.55 -13.67 -9.90
N GLN A 106 -2.76 -13.88 -9.39
CA GLN A 106 -3.56 -12.82 -8.79
C GLN A 106 -3.10 -12.53 -7.35
N GLY A 107 -3.62 -11.44 -6.79
CA GLY A 107 -3.31 -11.02 -5.44
C GLY A 107 -3.76 -9.59 -5.21
N PHE A 108 -3.49 -9.10 -4.01
CA PHE A 108 -3.64 -7.70 -3.67
C PHE A 108 -2.46 -7.26 -2.80
N ALA A 109 -2.18 -5.97 -2.82
CA ALA A 109 -1.19 -5.34 -1.98
C ALA A 109 -1.82 -4.19 -1.21
N LEU A 110 -1.31 -3.96 -0.02
CA LEU A 110 -1.69 -2.86 0.84
C LEU A 110 -0.45 -2.08 1.21
N ALA A 111 -0.55 -0.76 1.25
CA ALA A 111 0.52 0.11 1.71
C ALA A 111 -0.03 1.23 2.60
N ALA A 112 0.46 1.29 3.83
CA ALA A 112 0.20 2.40 4.73
C ALA A 112 1.14 3.56 4.41
N ARG A 113 0.60 4.77 4.42
CA ARG A 113 1.33 5.99 4.07
C ARG A 113 1.23 7.06 5.13
N ASP A 114 2.32 7.80 5.31
CA ASP A 114 2.34 9.08 5.98
C ASP A 114 2.77 10.15 4.96
N GLY A 115 1.82 10.98 4.52
CA GLY A 115 1.97 11.80 3.32
C GLY A 115 2.34 10.94 2.10
N ASP A 116 3.46 11.28 1.46
CA ASP A 116 3.95 10.57 0.27
C ASP A 116 4.79 9.32 0.60
N GLN A 117 5.18 9.14 1.86
CA GLN A 117 6.05 8.05 2.29
C GLN A 117 5.25 6.78 2.59
N VAL A 118 5.65 5.64 2.01
CA VAL A 118 5.18 4.32 2.44
C VAL A 118 5.88 3.95 3.73
N VAL A 119 5.11 3.69 4.80
CA VAL A 119 5.64 3.31 6.12
C VAL A 119 5.66 1.79 6.31
N SER A 120 4.69 1.09 5.74
CA SER A 120 4.62 -0.36 5.75
C SER A 120 3.77 -0.84 4.58
N SER A 121 4.04 -2.03 4.09
CA SER A 121 3.21 -2.69 3.08
C SER A 121 3.06 -4.18 3.38
N ILE A 122 2.06 -4.79 2.76
CA ILE A 122 1.91 -6.23 2.72
C ILE A 122 1.32 -6.64 1.39
N GLU A 123 1.96 -7.60 0.73
CA GLU A 123 1.40 -8.25 -0.46
C GLU A 123 0.80 -9.60 -0.08
N VAL A 124 -0.35 -9.91 -0.67
CA VAL A 124 -1.02 -11.20 -0.57
C VAL A 124 -1.12 -11.79 -1.97
N GLY A 125 -0.26 -12.75 -2.27
CA GLY A 125 -0.26 -13.49 -3.53
C GLY A 125 -1.12 -14.75 -3.44
N ILE A 126 -1.84 -15.07 -4.51
CA ILE A 126 -2.62 -16.31 -4.63
C ILE A 126 -1.75 -17.40 -5.26
N GLY A 127 -1.66 -18.53 -4.58
CA GLY A 127 -0.93 -19.72 -5.02
C GLY A 127 -1.66 -20.51 -6.11
N SER A 128 -1.00 -21.54 -6.63
CA SER A 128 -1.59 -22.43 -7.66
C SER A 128 -2.62 -23.42 -7.13
N GLU A 129 -2.55 -23.76 -5.84
CA GLU A 129 -3.51 -24.64 -5.19
C GLU A 129 -4.63 -23.80 -4.53
N PRO A 130 -5.89 -24.29 -4.53
CA PRO A 130 -7.00 -23.59 -3.92
C PRO A 130 -6.74 -23.21 -2.45
N GLY A 131 -6.97 -21.93 -2.14
CA GLY A 131 -6.78 -21.40 -0.78
C GLY A 131 -5.33 -21.26 -0.36
N ARG A 132 -4.32 -21.57 -1.19
CA ARG A 132 -2.94 -21.24 -0.86
C ARG A 132 -2.68 -19.76 -1.09
N VAL A 133 -2.11 -19.11 -0.09
CA VAL A 133 -1.73 -17.70 -0.14
C VAL A 133 -0.32 -17.52 0.36
N THR A 134 0.34 -16.48 -0.14
CA THR A 134 1.65 -16.06 0.31
C THR A 134 1.57 -14.62 0.78
N PHE A 135 1.93 -14.37 2.04
CA PHE A 135 2.04 -13.04 2.61
C PHE A 135 3.48 -12.54 2.50
N ARG A 136 3.65 -11.29 2.07
CA ARG A 136 4.96 -10.61 2.00
C ARG A 136 4.86 -9.24 2.68
N PRO A 137 4.89 -9.17 4.01
CA PRO A 137 4.99 -7.90 4.70
C PRO A 137 6.36 -7.25 4.46
N GLN A 138 6.36 -5.92 4.39
CA GLN A 138 7.56 -5.10 4.38
C GLN A 138 7.37 -3.94 5.36
N PHE A 139 8.33 -3.77 6.24
CA PHE A 139 8.33 -2.74 7.28
C PHE A 139 9.54 -1.84 7.08
N THR A 140 9.33 -0.53 7.18
CA THR A 140 10.37 0.46 6.87
C THR A 140 11.03 1.08 8.11
N GLY A 141 10.68 0.62 9.32
CA GLY A 141 11.21 1.18 10.57
C GLY A 141 12.71 0.93 10.77
N THR A 142 13.32 0.01 10.03
CA THR A 142 14.78 -0.17 9.95
C THR A 142 15.30 0.08 8.53
N PRO A 143 16.44 0.79 8.35
CA PRO A 143 17.18 0.78 7.10
C PRO A 143 17.52 -0.66 6.67
N GLY A 144 17.07 -1.06 5.48
CA GLY A 144 17.23 -2.42 4.95
C GLY A 144 16.06 -3.37 5.22
N GLY A 145 15.01 -2.90 5.91
CA GLY A 145 13.83 -3.66 6.29
C GLY A 145 13.91 -4.22 7.71
N SER A 146 12.76 -4.56 8.30
CA SER A 146 12.67 -5.13 9.65
C SER A 146 12.24 -6.59 9.60
N ASN A 147 12.70 -7.37 10.59
CA ASN A 147 12.10 -8.67 10.87
C ASN A 147 10.64 -8.47 11.28
N TYR A 148 9.86 -9.55 11.26
CA TYR A 148 8.48 -9.49 11.72
C TYR A 148 8.09 -10.77 12.48
N SER A 149 7.16 -10.61 13.41
CA SER A 149 6.42 -11.72 14.01
C SER A 149 5.08 -11.91 13.35
N VAL A 150 4.62 -13.16 13.35
CA VAL A 150 3.25 -13.52 13.01
C VAL A 150 2.56 -14.07 14.23
N TYR A 151 1.44 -13.47 14.58
CA TYR A 151 0.57 -13.89 15.67
C TYR A 151 -0.71 -14.46 15.08
N VAL A 152 -1.06 -15.68 15.48
CA VAL A 152 -2.27 -16.37 15.00
C VAL A 152 -3.22 -16.56 16.18
N TYR A 153 -4.45 -16.11 16.03
CA TYR A 153 -5.49 -16.16 17.06
C TYR A 153 -6.69 -16.97 16.59
N SER A 154 -7.39 -17.59 17.54
CA SER A 154 -8.70 -18.22 17.33
C SER A 154 -9.62 -17.83 18.47
N GLY A 155 -10.80 -17.28 18.15
CA GLY A 155 -11.75 -16.80 19.15
C GLY A 155 -11.15 -15.77 20.11
N GLY A 156 -10.18 -14.97 19.65
CA GLY A 156 -9.45 -13.99 20.46
C GLY A 156 -8.31 -14.56 21.33
N HIS A 157 -8.09 -15.88 21.31
CA HIS A 157 -6.99 -16.51 22.05
C HIS A 157 -5.78 -16.76 21.15
N LEU A 158 -4.59 -16.35 21.60
CA LEU A 158 -3.33 -16.59 20.89
C LEU A 158 -3.04 -18.09 20.79
N GLN A 159 -2.92 -18.59 19.56
CA GLN A 159 -2.61 -19.99 19.25
C GLN A 159 -1.11 -20.22 19.06
N ALA A 160 -0.45 -19.29 18.35
CA ALA A 160 1.00 -19.29 18.21
C ALA A 160 1.54 -17.91 17.86
N ARG A 161 2.82 -17.72 18.16
CA ARG A 161 3.68 -16.66 17.63
C ARG A 161 4.85 -17.31 16.90
N HIS A 162 5.19 -16.81 15.72
CA HIS A 162 6.38 -17.22 14.98
C HIS A 162 7.17 -15.98 14.53
N ILE A 163 8.47 -15.97 14.76
CA ILE A 163 9.35 -14.86 14.33
C ILE A 163 9.94 -15.25 12.98
N ASN A 164 9.60 -14.51 11.93
CA ASN A 164 10.22 -14.68 10.63
C ASN A 164 11.53 -13.88 10.59
N ARG A 165 12.64 -14.60 10.80
CA ARG A 165 14.00 -14.05 10.80
C ARG A 165 14.58 -14.13 9.40
N GLY A 166 14.09 -13.22 8.57
CA GLY A 166 14.49 -13.14 7.19
C GLY A 166 13.88 -11.90 6.59
N LEU A 167 14.73 -10.93 6.28
CA LEU A 167 14.31 -9.78 5.48
C LEU A 167 13.70 -10.35 4.19
N TRP A 168 12.47 -9.95 3.88
CA TRP A 168 11.77 -10.31 2.64
C TRP A 168 11.30 -11.76 2.51
N PHE A 169 11.34 -12.58 3.57
CA PHE A 169 10.87 -13.97 3.44
C PHE A 169 9.34 -14.03 3.39
N PRO A 170 8.75 -14.51 2.28
CA PRO A 170 7.32 -14.76 2.21
C PRO A 170 6.90 -15.77 3.27
N LEU A 171 5.69 -15.61 3.80
CA LEU A 171 5.05 -16.62 4.63
C LEU A 171 3.86 -17.24 3.90
N ASP A 172 3.97 -18.53 3.65
CA ASP A 172 2.88 -19.29 3.04
C ASP A 172 1.85 -19.73 4.07
N ALA A 173 0.58 -19.68 3.68
CA ALA A 173 -0.53 -20.15 4.46
C ALA A 173 -1.58 -20.84 3.57
N SER A 174 -2.50 -21.55 4.21
CA SER A 174 -3.83 -21.76 3.65
C SER A 174 -4.78 -20.72 4.22
N TRP A 175 -5.59 -20.11 3.37
CA TRP A 175 -6.69 -19.22 3.71
C TRP A 175 -7.96 -19.72 3.04
N TYR A 176 -8.85 -20.32 3.81
CA TYR A 176 -10.08 -20.92 3.30
C TYR A 176 -10.99 -19.89 2.61
N ASP A 177 -11.20 -18.71 3.19
CA ASP A 177 -12.17 -17.74 2.64
C ASP A 177 -11.76 -17.11 1.32
N ILE A 178 -10.47 -17.09 0.98
CA ILE A 178 -9.96 -16.31 -0.15
C ILE A 178 -10.57 -16.74 -1.50
N HIS A 179 -10.97 -18.01 -1.63
CA HIS A 179 -11.59 -18.53 -2.85
C HIS A 179 -13.13 -18.58 -2.78
N ILE A 180 -13.72 -18.22 -1.63
CA ILE A 180 -15.16 -18.22 -1.43
C ILE A 180 -15.69 -16.87 -1.87
N ARG A 181 -16.25 -16.85 -3.09
CA ARG A 181 -16.92 -15.67 -3.65
C ARG A 181 -17.86 -15.05 -2.63
N PHE A 182 -17.81 -13.71 -2.54
CA PHE A 182 -18.65 -12.89 -1.67
C PHE A 182 -18.36 -12.95 -0.16
N THR A 183 -17.36 -13.71 0.29
CA THR A 183 -16.93 -13.62 1.69
C THR A 183 -16.18 -12.32 1.92
N PRO A 184 -16.62 -11.46 2.85
CA PRO A 184 -15.89 -10.24 3.17
C PRO A 184 -14.54 -10.56 3.79
N ILE A 185 -13.50 -9.90 3.27
CA ILE A 185 -12.18 -9.87 3.86
C ILE A 185 -12.09 -8.63 4.74
N HIS A 186 -11.76 -8.86 6.01
CA HIS A 186 -11.52 -7.79 6.96
C HIS A 186 -10.02 -7.59 7.09
N THR A 187 -9.57 -6.40 6.75
CA THR A 187 -8.16 -6.03 6.84
C THR A 187 -7.99 -4.81 7.73
N GLY A 188 -6.91 -4.75 8.48
CA GLY A 188 -6.59 -3.62 9.32
C GLY A 188 -5.11 -3.27 9.27
N PHE A 189 -4.83 -2.01 9.59
CA PHE A 189 -3.50 -1.49 9.83
C PHE A 189 -3.51 -0.66 11.11
N ARG A 190 -2.49 -0.79 11.94
CA ARG A 190 -2.32 0.08 13.10
C ARG A 190 -0.86 0.33 13.45
N ASN A 191 -0.62 1.48 14.05
CA ASN A 191 0.57 1.75 14.83
C ASN A 191 0.31 1.30 16.26
N HIS A 192 1.00 0.25 16.71
CA HIS A 192 0.72 -0.35 18.01
C HIS A 192 1.07 0.62 19.15
N THR A 193 0.19 0.73 20.14
CA THR A 193 0.47 1.42 21.39
C THR A 193 0.42 0.38 22.50
N ALA A 194 1.56 0.10 23.14
CA ALA A 194 1.61 -0.89 24.20
C ALA A 194 0.81 -0.44 25.42
N PHE A 195 -0.04 -1.33 25.94
CA PHE A 195 -0.92 -1.04 27.09
C PHE A 195 -0.37 -1.50 28.45
N GLY A 196 0.93 -1.82 28.52
CA GLY A 196 1.60 -2.17 29.77
C GLY A 196 2.91 -2.92 29.53
N ALA A 197 3.61 -3.26 30.61
CA ALA A 197 4.91 -3.94 30.56
C ALA A 197 4.87 -5.38 30.01
N ASN A 198 3.68 -5.99 29.92
CA ASN A 198 3.48 -7.36 29.48
C ASN A 198 2.90 -7.45 28.05
N ASP A 199 2.78 -6.33 27.35
CA ASP A 199 2.35 -6.34 25.95
C ASP A 199 3.45 -6.98 25.09
N PRO A 200 3.17 -8.07 24.36
CA PRO A 200 4.19 -8.73 23.54
C PRO A 200 4.57 -7.94 22.29
N ILE A 201 3.82 -6.88 21.94
CA ILE A 201 4.08 -6.03 20.79
C ILE A 201 4.63 -4.69 21.29
N SER A 202 5.79 -4.30 20.75
CA SER A 202 6.42 -3.02 21.07
C SER A 202 5.57 -1.83 20.62
N SER A 203 5.52 -0.77 21.43
CA SER A 203 4.95 0.51 21.00
C SER A 203 5.66 1.03 19.74
N GLY A 204 4.88 1.55 18.80
CA GLY A 204 5.36 2.07 17.52
C GLY A 204 5.53 1.01 16.42
N ALA A 205 5.31 -0.27 16.71
CA ALA A 205 5.34 -1.32 15.70
C ALA A 205 4.18 -1.15 14.70
N CYS A 206 4.49 -1.24 13.41
CA CYS A 206 3.46 -1.38 12.38
C CYS A 206 2.83 -2.78 12.47
N VAL A 207 1.50 -2.84 12.37
CA VAL A 207 0.76 -4.11 12.40
C VAL A 207 -0.23 -4.17 11.25
N TRP A 208 -0.06 -5.16 10.37
CA TRP A 208 -1.10 -5.58 9.42
C TRP A 208 -1.92 -6.71 10.02
N ALA A 209 -3.23 -6.62 9.91
CA ALA A 209 -4.14 -7.59 10.49
C ALA A 209 -5.14 -8.10 9.44
N PHE A 210 -5.42 -9.39 9.45
CA PHE A 210 -6.46 -9.99 8.62
C PHE A 210 -7.39 -10.81 9.50
N ARG A 211 -8.69 -10.62 9.34
CA ARG A 211 -9.72 -11.41 9.99
C ARG A 211 -10.58 -12.10 8.95
N SER A 212 -10.86 -13.37 9.23
CA SER A 212 -11.75 -14.21 8.45
C SER A 212 -13.12 -14.28 9.14
N ALA A 213 -14.17 -14.40 8.33
CA ALA A 213 -15.51 -14.67 8.83
C ALA A 213 -15.68 -16.14 9.25
N THR A 214 -14.84 -17.03 8.73
CA THR A 214 -14.84 -18.47 9.03
C THR A 214 -13.86 -18.80 10.16
N PRO A 215 -14.32 -19.46 11.24
CA PRO A 215 -13.42 -19.93 12.29
C PRO A 215 -12.30 -20.82 11.74
N GLY A 216 -11.05 -20.54 12.10
CA GLY A 216 -9.89 -21.36 11.71
C GLY A 216 -9.50 -21.27 10.23
N ALA A 217 -9.95 -20.24 9.50
CA ALA A 217 -9.71 -20.14 8.06
C ALA A 217 -8.23 -20.01 7.67
N PHE A 218 -7.40 -19.45 8.54
CA PHE A 218 -5.97 -19.36 8.30
C PHE A 218 -5.30 -20.60 8.89
N THR A 219 -4.45 -21.26 8.11
CA THR A 219 -3.58 -22.33 8.59
C THR A 219 -2.15 -22.09 8.13
N PHE A 220 -1.25 -21.97 9.10
CA PHE A 220 0.18 -21.80 8.90
C PHE A 220 0.92 -23.07 9.28
N ASN A 221 2.11 -23.26 8.72
CA ASN A 221 3.07 -24.25 9.17
C ASN A 221 4.28 -23.53 9.77
N PHE A 222 4.39 -23.55 11.09
CA PHE A 222 5.54 -22.99 11.81
C PHE A 222 6.42 -24.14 12.27
N ASP A 223 7.61 -24.26 11.67
CA ASP A 223 8.64 -25.22 12.06
C ASP A 223 8.14 -26.69 12.13
N GLY A 224 7.27 -27.07 11.19
CA GLY A 224 6.67 -28.41 11.10
C GLY A 224 5.36 -28.58 11.89
N ARG A 225 4.92 -27.55 12.61
CA ARG A 225 3.66 -27.54 13.35
C ARG A 225 2.60 -26.74 12.61
N GLN A 226 1.46 -27.37 12.34
CA GLN A 226 0.29 -26.66 11.86
C GLN A 226 -0.36 -25.85 12.98
N VAL A 227 -0.69 -24.60 12.67
CA VAL A 227 -1.41 -23.67 13.57
C VAL A 227 -2.52 -23.04 12.77
N SER A 228 -3.74 -23.08 13.29
CA SER A 228 -4.92 -22.50 12.64
C SER A 228 -5.55 -21.40 13.48
N GLY A 229 -6.19 -20.43 12.81
CA GLY A 229 -6.82 -19.28 13.44
C GLY A 229 -7.82 -18.57 12.53
N ASP A 230 -8.62 -17.67 13.12
CA ASP A 230 -9.57 -16.78 12.43
C ASP A 230 -9.05 -15.35 12.30
N TYR A 231 -7.94 -15.04 12.98
CA TYR A 231 -7.33 -13.73 12.99
C TYR A 231 -5.81 -13.86 13.00
N VAL A 232 -5.15 -13.11 12.13
CA VAL A 232 -3.69 -13.09 12.02
C VAL A 232 -3.18 -11.67 12.03
N GLU A 233 -2.06 -11.45 12.72
CA GLU A 233 -1.34 -10.19 12.75
C GLU A 233 0.11 -10.40 12.30
N PHE A 234 0.55 -9.56 11.37
CA PHE A 234 1.94 -9.42 10.95
C PHE A 234 2.49 -8.15 11.60
N VAL A 235 3.46 -8.34 12.49
CA VAL A 235 3.92 -7.32 13.43
C VAL A 235 5.38 -7.04 13.19
N GLU A 236 5.73 -5.78 12.95
CA GLU A 236 7.11 -5.33 12.87
C GLU A 236 7.87 -5.62 14.17
N GLU A 237 9.08 -6.19 14.07
CA GLU A 237 10.00 -6.27 15.20
C GLU A 237 10.82 -4.98 15.27
N VAL A 238 10.42 -4.09 16.18
CA VAL A 238 11.08 -2.81 16.42
C VAL A 238 12.39 -3.05 17.20
N GLY A 239 13.52 -2.69 16.61
CA GLY A 239 14.85 -2.75 17.22
C GLY A 239 15.30 -1.40 17.81
N ASP A 240 16.51 -1.37 18.33
CA ASP A 240 17.11 -0.16 18.91
C ASP A 240 17.32 0.93 17.84
N GLY A 241 16.95 2.18 18.17
CA GLY A 241 17.14 3.34 17.29
C GLY A 241 16.06 3.53 16.21
N HIS A 242 14.98 2.74 16.24
CA HIS A 242 13.84 2.91 15.35
C HIS A 242 13.02 4.15 15.69
N TYR A 243 12.49 4.82 14.67
CA TYR A 243 11.50 5.89 14.84
C TYR A 243 10.12 5.26 15.04
N PRO A 244 9.37 5.57 16.10
CA PRO A 244 8.02 5.05 16.23
C PRO A 244 7.13 5.73 15.20
N TYR A 245 6.43 4.94 14.39
CA TYR A 245 5.29 5.45 13.63
C TYR A 245 4.18 5.76 14.61
N THR A 246 3.80 7.04 14.70
CA THR A 246 2.78 7.52 15.65
C THR A 246 1.45 7.77 14.96
N SER A 247 1.46 8.02 13.65
CA SER A 247 0.27 8.13 12.83
C SER A 247 0.56 7.79 11.37
N PHE A 248 -0.49 7.68 10.58
CA PHE A 248 -0.46 7.56 9.12
C PHE A 248 -1.69 8.28 8.53
N THR A 249 -1.64 8.65 7.27
CA THR A 249 -2.64 9.50 6.60
C THR A 249 -3.29 8.83 5.39
N GLY A 250 -2.88 7.61 5.04
CA GLY A 250 -3.52 6.88 3.96
C GLY A 250 -3.19 5.40 3.89
N ILE A 251 -4.02 4.69 3.13
CA ILE A 251 -3.87 3.29 2.79
C ILE A 251 -4.11 3.14 1.29
N ASP A 252 -3.13 2.61 0.58
CA ASP A 252 -3.34 2.14 -0.79
C ASP A 252 -3.73 0.67 -0.77
N MET A 253 -4.70 0.30 -1.59
CA MET A 253 -5.02 -1.08 -1.92
C MET A 253 -4.99 -1.26 -3.44
N THR A 254 -4.07 -2.08 -3.92
CA THR A 254 -3.98 -2.47 -5.34
C THR A 254 -4.26 -3.95 -5.49
N ALA A 255 -4.81 -4.35 -6.64
CA ALA A 255 -5.19 -5.75 -6.86
C ALA A 255 -5.15 -6.18 -8.32
N ALA A 256 -4.94 -7.48 -8.52
CA ALA A 256 -5.22 -8.19 -9.76
C ALA A 256 -6.45 -9.07 -9.53
N ALA A 257 -7.64 -8.56 -9.86
CA ALA A 257 -8.93 -9.22 -9.65
C ALA A 257 -9.95 -8.74 -10.71
N THR A 258 -11.12 -9.36 -10.80
CA THR A 258 -12.15 -8.84 -11.71
C THR A 258 -12.70 -7.50 -11.21
N ALA A 259 -13.02 -7.43 -9.93
CA ALA A 259 -13.46 -6.21 -9.25
C ALA A 259 -13.29 -6.36 -7.73
N LEU A 260 -13.41 -5.25 -7.02
CA LEU A 260 -13.44 -5.17 -5.56
C LEU A 260 -14.62 -4.30 -5.16
N THR A 261 -15.32 -4.65 -4.08
CA THR A 261 -16.27 -3.74 -3.43
C THR A 261 -15.81 -3.49 -2.01
N VAL A 262 -15.40 -2.26 -1.71
CA VAL A 262 -15.16 -1.81 -0.33
C VAL A 262 -16.52 -1.54 0.29
N GLN A 263 -16.91 -2.35 1.27
CA GLN A 263 -18.22 -2.28 1.92
C GLN A 263 -18.21 -1.31 3.11
N GLY A 264 -17.05 -1.16 3.74
CA GLY A 264 -16.86 -0.29 4.88
C GLY A 264 -15.39 0.02 5.09
N GLU A 265 -15.13 1.21 5.61
CA GLU A 265 -13.80 1.67 5.97
C GLU A 265 -13.93 2.56 7.21
N SER A 266 -12.96 2.53 8.11
CA SER A 266 -12.99 3.35 9.32
C SER A 266 -11.59 3.61 9.84
N ILE A 267 -11.46 4.68 10.62
CA ILE A 267 -10.20 5.07 11.26
C ILE A 267 -10.41 5.42 12.74
N VAL A 268 -9.36 5.17 13.53
CA VAL A 268 -9.18 5.80 14.84
C VAL A 268 -8.21 6.96 14.65
N ARG A 269 -8.67 8.19 14.88
CA ARG A 269 -7.85 9.38 14.70
C ARG A 269 -6.64 9.38 15.63
N GLY A 270 -5.50 9.80 15.09
CA GLY A 270 -4.34 10.22 15.87
C GLY A 270 -4.66 11.49 16.64
N LYS A 271 -3.89 11.73 17.70
CA LYS A 271 -3.97 12.96 18.49
C LYS A 271 -3.11 14.05 17.89
#